data_AF-A0A3N6M5I9-F1
#
_entry.id   AF-A0A3N6M5I9-F1
#
_cell.length_a   1.000
_cell.length_b   1.000
_cell.length_c   1.000
_cell.angle_alpha   90.00
_cell.angle_beta   90.00
_cell.angle_gamma   90.00
#
_symmetry.space_group_name_H-M   'P 1'
#
loop_
_entity.id
_entity.type
_entity.pdbx_description
1 polymer ?
#
loop_
_entity_poly.entity_id
_entity_poly.type
_entity_poly.pdbx_seq_one_letter_code
_entity_poly.pdbx_strand_id
1 'polypeptide(L)'
;MTQEHQTEPADEFELEHFERNRYFQGKLMTAHDMSTEQKYHASRLETVTRLVTGTGIVSGLSIIDFDYEDGELHVTIGPGVAIDGDGRPIVVRTPTTRTIPTGDGNYVSLYITYDEESKDPVPVPGVEATDGEESQESRVLEIFELVATETPPNSRKTPPLVDLPDLDNADEYSTLADHIVDSYHEAHRERAASSANPGVFLGAFERLPDGEWQVDDDETKRHPFVYDNDMLFSLFLSLLVATDGAHGGDERRPGVEYLESELDQLGQFANQIQGLELDVSELRTAIDETEDTVRTEFQDALESTETELRTEIETAENDLYESIESTRAALRSDVEQLQDALQTQAELNAYQSLKMAIRCFDDAAATFDHQGAVSKLSLGVVEAAREAIAEEADRDAAEYRAFVSSVTDDLESLTGVLERAATDESYNQFARTVSSLEDVRTDDGSFVELVAAFDRVCQTATLLEPQYEIQPEG
;
A
#
# COMPACT_ATOMS: atom_id res chain seq x y z
N MET A 1 11.41 -42.56 -41.14
CA MET A 1 11.29 -41.11 -40.93
C MET A 1 10.20 -40.96 -39.90
N THR A 2 10.59 -41.14 -38.65
CA THR A 2 9.69 -41.23 -37.50
C THR A 2 9.81 -39.88 -36.83
N GLN A 3 8.75 -39.07 -36.89
CA GLN A 3 8.69 -37.81 -36.17
C GLN A 3 8.70 -38.14 -34.68
N GLU A 4 9.84 -37.89 -34.04
CA GLU A 4 9.93 -37.75 -32.59
C GLU A 4 9.01 -36.59 -32.20
N HIS A 5 7.91 -36.93 -31.53
CA HIS A 5 7.12 -35.96 -30.80
C HIS A 5 7.99 -35.51 -29.63
N GLN A 6 8.55 -34.31 -29.74
CA GLN A 6 9.19 -33.64 -28.61
C GLN A 6 8.08 -33.32 -27.62
N THR A 7 7.94 -34.16 -26.60
CA THR A 7 7.18 -33.82 -25.39
C THR A 7 7.96 -32.71 -24.71
N GLU A 8 7.43 -31.48 -24.75
CA GLU A 8 7.95 -30.40 -23.91
C GLU A 8 7.88 -30.84 -22.44
N PRO A 9 8.92 -30.57 -21.62
CA PRO A 9 8.92 -30.99 -20.23
C PRO A 9 7.81 -30.23 -19.49
N ALA A 10 6.94 -30.98 -18.80
CA ALA A 10 5.99 -30.40 -17.85
C ALA A 10 6.79 -29.57 -16.84
N ASP A 11 6.40 -28.30 -16.70
CA ASP A 11 7.05 -27.30 -15.84
C ASP A 11 7.20 -27.90 -14.43
N GLU A 12 8.42 -28.16 -13.98
CA GLU A 12 8.68 -28.94 -12.76
C GLU A 12 8.45 -28.04 -11.54
N PHE A 13 7.66 -28.50 -10.56
CA PHE A 13 7.51 -27.74 -9.32
C PHE A 13 8.86 -27.64 -8.60
N GLU A 14 9.37 -26.41 -8.50
CA GLU A 14 10.62 -26.11 -7.82
C GLU A 14 10.33 -25.50 -6.44
N LEU A 15 10.92 -26.09 -5.41
CA LEU A 15 10.86 -25.52 -4.06
C LEU A 15 11.78 -24.31 -3.99
N GLU A 16 11.18 -23.12 -4.00
CA GLU A 16 11.91 -21.87 -3.85
C GLU A 16 12.10 -21.47 -2.38
N HIS A 17 13.14 -20.68 -2.12
CA HIS A 17 13.29 -20.06 -0.80
C HIS A 17 12.33 -18.89 -0.67
N PHE A 18 11.62 -18.82 0.45
CA PHE A 18 10.77 -17.66 0.74
C PHE A 18 11.61 -16.46 1.16
N GLU A 19 11.54 -15.38 0.38
CA GLU A 19 12.10 -14.08 0.71
C GLU A 19 10.99 -13.12 1.14
N ARG A 20 11.22 -12.36 2.22
CA ARG A 20 10.27 -11.35 2.71
C ARG A 20 10.95 -10.02 2.96
N ASN A 21 10.16 -8.95 2.97
CA ASN A 21 10.69 -7.64 3.23
C ASN A 21 11.15 -7.51 4.70
N ARG A 22 12.40 -7.07 4.91
CA ARG A 22 12.91 -6.72 6.24
C ARG A 22 12.69 -5.24 6.53
N TYR A 23 11.77 -4.94 7.43
CA TYR A 23 11.49 -3.58 7.91
C TYR A 23 12.60 -3.06 8.84
N PHE A 24 13.02 -1.82 8.63
CA PHE A 24 13.89 -1.07 9.53
C PHE A 24 13.65 0.44 9.37
N GLN A 25 14.01 1.22 10.40
CA GLN A 25 13.75 2.65 10.43
C GLN A 25 14.49 3.39 9.30
N GLY A 26 13.76 4.25 8.59
CA GLY A 26 14.30 5.02 7.46
C GLY A 26 14.43 4.24 6.14
N LYS A 27 13.97 2.99 6.07
CA LYS A 27 13.88 2.26 4.79
C LYS A 27 12.85 2.94 3.88
N LEU A 28 13.28 3.33 2.68
CA LEU A 28 12.37 3.77 1.63
C LEU A 28 11.64 2.55 1.05
N MET A 29 10.32 2.64 0.95
CA MET A 29 9.44 1.57 0.49
C MET A 29 8.93 1.88 -0.91
N THR A 30 8.94 0.86 -1.77
CA THR A 30 8.43 0.95 -3.14
C THR A 30 7.29 -0.05 -3.37
N ALA A 31 6.57 0.09 -4.48
CA ALA A 31 5.57 -0.90 -4.91
C ALA A 31 6.20 -2.29 -5.09
N HIS A 32 7.47 -2.36 -5.48
CA HIS A 32 8.20 -3.62 -5.58
C HIS A 32 8.36 -4.31 -4.22
N ASP A 33 8.75 -3.57 -3.17
CA ASP A 33 8.86 -4.15 -1.81
C ASP A 33 7.51 -4.68 -1.32
N MET A 34 6.41 -3.99 -1.62
CA MET A 34 5.05 -4.42 -1.25
C MET A 34 4.59 -5.64 -2.05
N SER A 35 4.90 -5.70 -3.34
CA SER A 35 4.61 -6.85 -4.20
C SER A 35 5.39 -8.10 -3.74
N THR A 36 6.64 -7.94 -3.32
CA THR A 36 7.44 -9.02 -2.73
C THR A 36 6.79 -9.56 -1.46
N GLU A 37 6.26 -8.70 -0.59
CA GLU A 37 5.55 -9.13 0.62
C GLU A 37 4.25 -9.91 0.29
N GLN A 38 3.48 -9.48 -0.72
CA GLN A 38 2.28 -10.21 -1.17
C GLN A 38 2.64 -11.60 -1.71
N LYS A 39 3.65 -11.67 -2.60
CA LYS A 39 4.15 -12.93 -3.16
C LYS A 39 4.66 -13.87 -2.07
N TYR A 40 5.34 -13.35 -1.04
CA TYR A 40 5.79 -14.14 0.10
C TYR A 40 4.63 -14.85 0.81
N HIS A 41 3.54 -14.12 1.09
CA HIS A 41 2.38 -14.71 1.75
C HIS A 41 1.64 -15.70 0.85
N ALA A 42 1.42 -15.36 -0.43
CA ALA A 42 0.78 -16.24 -1.41
C ALA A 42 1.58 -17.54 -1.60
N SER A 43 2.87 -17.45 -1.91
CA SER A 43 3.74 -18.61 -2.14
C SER A 43 3.82 -19.54 -0.92
N ARG A 44 3.79 -18.98 0.30
CA ARG A 44 3.76 -19.79 1.53
C ARG A 44 2.43 -20.52 1.70
N LEU A 45 1.30 -19.85 1.43
CA LEU A 45 -0.01 -20.47 1.49
C LEU A 45 -0.15 -21.58 0.45
N GLU A 46 0.21 -21.28 -0.81
CA GLU A 46 0.22 -22.23 -1.92
C GLU A 46 1.07 -23.47 -1.56
N THR A 47 2.28 -23.26 -1.06
CA THR A 47 3.19 -24.36 -0.65
C THR A 47 2.58 -25.23 0.43
N VAL A 48 2.03 -24.64 1.51
CA VAL A 48 1.43 -25.41 2.60
C VAL A 48 0.21 -26.17 2.10
N THR A 49 -0.67 -25.50 1.38
CA THR A 49 -1.92 -26.08 0.90
C THR A 49 -1.65 -27.23 -0.08
N ARG A 50 -0.73 -27.03 -1.02
CA ARG A 50 -0.34 -28.04 -2.01
C ARG A 50 0.35 -29.26 -1.39
N LEU A 51 1.24 -29.06 -0.42
CA LEU A 51 2.02 -30.15 0.18
C LEU A 51 1.32 -30.90 1.32
N VAL A 52 0.41 -30.24 2.05
CA VAL A 52 -0.24 -30.81 3.24
C VAL A 52 -1.67 -31.27 2.94
N THR A 53 -2.44 -30.42 2.27
CA THR A 53 -3.88 -30.60 2.07
C THR A 53 -4.19 -31.23 0.71
N GLY A 54 -3.35 -30.94 -0.28
CA GLY A 54 -3.49 -31.39 -1.67
C GLY A 54 -4.60 -30.65 -2.41
N THR A 55 -4.97 -31.18 -3.57
CA THR A 55 -5.89 -30.52 -4.52
C THR A 55 -7.31 -31.09 -4.39
N GLY A 56 -8.32 -30.29 -4.73
CA GLY A 56 -9.72 -30.72 -4.81
C GLY A 56 -10.76 -29.73 -4.26
N ILE A 57 -12.02 -30.13 -4.27
CA ILE A 57 -13.14 -29.43 -3.63
C ILE A 57 -13.01 -29.58 -2.11
N VAL A 58 -13.10 -28.47 -1.40
CA VAL A 58 -13.12 -28.42 0.07
C VAL A 58 -14.55 -28.43 0.58
N SER A 59 -15.43 -27.61 -0.01
CA SER A 59 -16.84 -27.53 0.37
C SER A 59 -17.67 -26.93 -0.77
N GLY A 60 -18.91 -27.40 -0.93
CA GLY A 60 -19.85 -26.88 -1.92
C GLY A 60 -19.48 -27.21 -3.37
N LEU A 61 -19.53 -26.20 -4.25
CA LEU A 61 -19.19 -26.30 -5.69
C LEU A 61 -19.95 -27.36 -6.49
N SER A 62 -21.12 -27.76 -6.02
CA SER A 62 -22.02 -28.66 -6.76
C SER A 62 -22.62 -27.95 -7.98
N ILE A 63 -22.84 -28.69 -9.06
CA ILE A 63 -23.69 -28.24 -10.17
C ILE A 63 -25.13 -28.17 -9.65
N ILE A 64 -25.71 -26.96 -9.64
CA ILE A 64 -27.08 -26.71 -9.15
C ILE A 64 -28.09 -26.88 -10.28
N ASP A 65 -27.74 -26.38 -11.46
CA ASP A 65 -28.62 -26.35 -12.63
C ASP A 65 -27.79 -26.33 -13.91
N PHE A 66 -28.35 -26.83 -15.01
CA PHE A 66 -27.76 -26.70 -16.34
C PHE A 66 -28.84 -26.65 -17.41
N ASP A 67 -28.59 -25.89 -18.46
CA ASP A 67 -29.47 -25.78 -19.61
C ASP A 67 -28.68 -25.70 -20.92
N TYR A 68 -29.29 -26.11 -22.03
CA TYR A 68 -28.70 -26.06 -23.35
C TYR A 68 -29.58 -25.23 -24.29
N GLU A 69 -29.18 -23.98 -24.49
CA GLU A 69 -29.87 -23.03 -25.36
C GLU A 69 -28.90 -22.48 -26.41
N ASP A 70 -29.40 -22.20 -27.61
CA ASP A 70 -28.64 -21.56 -28.71
C ASP A 70 -27.29 -22.22 -29.09
N GLY A 71 -27.12 -23.51 -28.79
CA GLY A 71 -25.91 -24.27 -29.11
C GLY A 71 -24.84 -24.24 -28.02
N GLU A 72 -25.12 -23.63 -26.88
CA GLU A 72 -24.19 -23.47 -25.76
C GLU A 72 -24.74 -24.12 -24.48
N LEU A 73 -23.85 -24.65 -23.64
CA LEU A 73 -24.25 -25.26 -22.37
C LEU A 73 -24.08 -24.24 -21.25
N HIS A 74 -25.19 -23.84 -20.63
CA HIS A 74 -25.20 -22.94 -19.49
C HIS A 74 -25.18 -23.76 -18.20
N VAL A 75 -24.10 -23.68 -17.43
CA VAL A 75 -23.95 -24.43 -16.17
C VAL A 75 -23.94 -23.47 -14.99
N THR A 76 -24.76 -23.76 -13.98
CA THR A 76 -24.82 -23.02 -12.72
C THR A 76 -24.16 -23.81 -11.61
N ILE A 77 -23.10 -23.26 -11.04
CA ILE A 77 -22.41 -23.84 -9.88
C ILE A 77 -22.84 -23.16 -8.59
N GLY A 78 -22.87 -23.92 -7.50
CA GLY A 78 -23.14 -23.42 -6.17
C GLY A 78 -21.94 -22.75 -5.49
N PRO A 79 -22.17 -21.95 -4.44
CA PRO A 79 -21.11 -21.41 -3.61
C PRO A 79 -20.22 -22.52 -3.04
N GLY A 80 -18.94 -22.22 -2.85
CA GLY A 80 -18.00 -23.18 -2.29
C GLY A 80 -16.54 -22.77 -2.46
N VAL A 81 -15.66 -23.66 -2.03
CA VAL A 81 -14.21 -23.47 -2.03
C VAL A 81 -13.53 -24.71 -2.59
N ALA A 82 -12.54 -24.51 -3.45
CA ALA A 82 -11.63 -25.53 -3.94
C ALA A 82 -10.17 -25.09 -3.77
N ILE A 83 -9.28 -26.06 -3.84
CA ILE A 83 -7.83 -25.88 -3.91
C ILE A 83 -7.36 -26.46 -5.24
N ASP A 84 -6.71 -25.64 -6.04
CA ASP A 84 -6.21 -26.03 -7.36
C ASP A 84 -4.89 -26.83 -7.30
N GLY A 85 -4.37 -27.22 -8.45
CA GLY A 85 -3.12 -27.98 -8.58
C GLY A 85 -1.86 -27.27 -8.08
N ASP A 86 -1.90 -25.94 -8.00
CA ASP A 86 -0.81 -25.09 -7.53
C ASP A 86 -0.95 -24.73 -6.05
N GLY A 87 -2.06 -25.12 -5.42
CA GLY A 87 -2.34 -24.86 -4.00
C GLY A 87 -3.09 -23.56 -3.76
N ARG A 88 -3.65 -22.94 -4.81
CA ARG A 88 -4.41 -21.70 -4.71
C ARG A 88 -5.85 -21.96 -4.30
N PRO A 89 -6.39 -21.18 -3.37
CA PRO A 89 -7.80 -21.25 -3.05
C PRO A 89 -8.64 -20.62 -4.18
N ILE A 90 -9.68 -21.32 -4.61
CA ILE A 90 -10.69 -20.80 -5.53
C ILE A 90 -12.00 -20.65 -4.75
N VAL A 91 -12.57 -19.44 -4.73
CA VAL A 91 -13.77 -19.12 -3.96
C VAL A 91 -14.92 -18.71 -4.85
N VAL A 92 -16.04 -19.43 -4.75
CA VAL A 92 -17.31 -19.08 -5.38
C VAL A 92 -18.27 -18.59 -4.31
N ARG A 93 -18.60 -17.29 -4.32
CA ARG A 93 -19.39 -16.66 -3.25
C ARG A 93 -20.90 -16.81 -3.41
N THR A 94 -21.37 -16.83 -4.66
CA THR A 94 -22.79 -16.87 -5.02
C THR A 94 -23.01 -17.84 -6.17
N PRO A 95 -24.21 -18.41 -6.31
CA PRO A 95 -24.53 -19.22 -7.47
C PRO A 95 -24.18 -18.48 -8.76
N THR A 96 -23.37 -19.10 -9.62
CA THR A 96 -22.81 -18.45 -10.80
C THR A 96 -23.07 -19.31 -12.02
N THR A 97 -23.76 -18.73 -13.01
CA THR A 97 -24.01 -19.36 -14.31
C THR A 97 -22.94 -18.94 -15.30
N ARG A 98 -22.31 -19.90 -15.97
CA ARG A 98 -21.37 -19.64 -17.06
C ARG A 98 -21.76 -20.44 -18.29
N THR A 99 -21.54 -19.83 -19.44
CA THR A 99 -21.72 -20.45 -20.74
C THR A 99 -20.46 -21.22 -21.11
N ILE A 100 -20.64 -22.47 -21.47
CA ILE A 100 -19.57 -23.40 -21.85
C ILE A 100 -19.72 -23.72 -23.34
N PRO A 101 -18.68 -23.45 -24.16
CA PRO A 101 -18.67 -23.88 -25.54
C PRO A 101 -18.53 -25.40 -25.59
N THR A 102 -19.54 -26.09 -26.11
CA THR A 102 -19.57 -27.57 -26.16
C THR A 102 -18.90 -28.15 -27.40
N GLY A 103 -18.64 -27.32 -28.43
CA GLY A 103 -18.06 -27.77 -29.70
C GLY A 103 -18.95 -28.78 -30.45
N ASP A 104 -18.34 -29.58 -31.33
CA ASP A 104 -19.00 -30.70 -32.02
C ASP A 104 -18.94 -32.03 -31.20
N GLY A 105 -18.40 -31.97 -29.98
CA GLY A 105 -18.22 -33.12 -29.10
C GLY A 105 -19.51 -33.62 -28.47
N ASN A 106 -19.53 -34.90 -28.07
CA ASN A 106 -20.65 -35.50 -27.33
C ASN A 106 -20.35 -35.64 -25.83
N TYR A 107 -19.22 -35.10 -25.36
CA TYR A 107 -18.77 -35.24 -23.98
C TYR A 107 -18.01 -34.00 -23.55
N VAL A 108 -18.32 -33.49 -22.36
CA VAL A 108 -17.70 -32.30 -21.78
C VAL A 108 -17.38 -32.56 -20.32
N SER A 109 -16.12 -32.39 -19.95
CA SER A 109 -15.63 -32.37 -18.57
C SER A 109 -15.39 -30.92 -18.14
N LEU A 110 -16.03 -30.52 -17.05
CA LEU A 110 -16.00 -29.17 -16.51
C LEU A 110 -14.96 -29.05 -15.40
N TYR A 111 -14.14 -28.01 -15.49
CA TYR A 111 -13.13 -27.65 -14.51
C TYR A 111 -13.32 -26.21 -14.06
N ILE A 112 -12.96 -25.94 -12.80
CA ILE A 112 -12.79 -24.59 -12.28
C ILE A 112 -11.29 -24.29 -12.14
N THR A 113 -10.88 -23.14 -12.66
CA THR A 113 -9.48 -22.67 -12.63
C THR A 113 -9.38 -21.33 -11.93
N TYR A 114 -8.29 -21.11 -11.22
CA TYR A 114 -7.95 -19.83 -10.63
C TYR A 114 -7.56 -18.83 -11.73
N ASP A 115 -8.00 -17.58 -11.59
CA ASP A 115 -7.56 -16.48 -12.44
C ASP A 115 -7.56 -15.16 -11.66
N GLU A 116 -6.92 -14.12 -12.22
CA GLU A 116 -6.81 -12.81 -11.59
C GLU A 116 -7.23 -11.70 -12.54
N GLU A 117 -8.03 -10.76 -12.04
CA GLU A 117 -8.43 -9.56 -12.79
C GLU A 117 -7.93 -8.30 -12.07
N SER A 118 -7.24 -7.43 -12.81
CA SER A 118 -6.87 -6.11 -12.31
C SER A 118 -8.06 -5.14 -12.43
N LYS A 119 -8.31 -4.34 -11.39
CA LYS A 119 -9.45 -3.41 -11.33
C LYS A 119 -9.14 -2.14 -10.54
N ASP A 120 -10.11 -1.23 -10.57
CA ASP A 120 -10.09 0.10 -9.95
C ASP A 120 -8.95 0.97 -10.52
N PRO A 121 -9.11 1.54 -11.73
CA PRO A 121 -8.08 2.36 -12.36
C PRO A 121 -7.89 3.71 -11.65
N VAL A 122 -6.63 4.08 -11.42
CA VAL A 122 -6.22 5.30 -10.70
C VAL A 122 -5.17 6.07 -11.52
N PRO A 123 -5.28 7.40 -11.64
CA PRO A 123 -4.32 8.20 -12.40
C PRO A 123 -2.92 8.17 -11.76
N VAL A 124 -1.87 8.03 -12.60
CA VAL A 124 -0.47 8.01 -12.13
C VAL A 124 0.27 9.28 -12.58
N PRO A 125 0.66 10.19 -11.66
CA PRO A 125 1.36 11.42 -12.03
C PRO A 125 2.78 11.16 -12.54
N GLY A 126 3.16 11.77 -13.67
CA GLY A 126 4.56 11.88 -14.11
C GLY A 126 5.06 10.80 -15.09
N VAL A 127 4.18 9.94 -15.62
CA VAL A 127 4.51 9.05 -16.74
C VAL A 127 4.18 9.77 -18.04
N GLU A 128 5.19 10.12 -18.87
CA GLU A 128 4.92 10.60 -20.23
C GLU A 128 4.26 9.46 -21.01
N ALA A 129 3.01 9.68 -21.42
CA ALA A 129 2.18 8.73 -22.15
C ALA A 129 2.88 8.30 -23.45
N THR A 130 3.67 7.25 -23.37
CA THR A 130 4.26 6.60 -24.54
C THR A 130 3.26 5.60 -25.14
N ASP A 131 2.32 5.09 -24.34
CA ASP A 131 1.28 4.14 -24.75
C ASP A 131 -0.17 4.58 -24.44
N GLY A 132 -0.39 5.83 -24.00
CA GLY A 132 -1.74 6.40 -23.86
C GLY A 132 -2.52 6.02 -22.58
N GLU A 133 -1.92 5.29 -21.64
CA GLU A 133 -2.54 4.98 -20.35
C GLU A 133 -2.15 6.01 -19.29
N GLU A 134 -3.04 6.97 -19.01
CA GLU A 134 -2.91 7.97 -17.92
C GLU A 134 -3.26 7.39 -16.54
N SER A 135 -3.63 6.10 -16.48
CA SER A 135 -4.11 5.41 -15.28
C SER A 135 -3.59 3.98 -15.18
N GLN A 136 -3.40 3.49 -13.96
CA GLN A 136 -3.07 2.08 -13.67
C GLN A 136 -4.12 1.47 -12.74
N GLU A 137 -4.40 0.19 -12.90
CA GLU A 137 -5.28 -0.58 -12.02
C GLU A 137 -4.67 -0.70 -10.61
N SER A 138 -5.45 -0.38 -9.58
CA SER A 138 -4.94 -0.31 -8.19
C SER A 138 -5.17 -1.57 -7.36
N ARG A 139 -6.00 -2.50 -7.84
CA ARG A 139 -6.35 -3.74 -7.13
C ARG A 139 -6.29 -4.94 -8.05
N VAL A 140 -5.97 -6.10 -7.46
CA VAL A 140 -6.15 -7.42 -8.09
C VAL A 140 -7.31 -8.11 -7.37
N LEU A 141 -8.24 -8.67 -8.15
CA LEU A 141 -9.32 -9.51 -7.69
C LEU A 141 -9.05 -10.94 -8.11
N GLU A 142 -8.96 -11.84 -7.13
CA GLU A 142 -8.92 -13.27 -7.38
C GLU A 142 -10.31 -13.72 -7.86
N ILE A 143 -10.35 -14.31 -9.05
CA ILE A 143 -11.56 -14.77 -9.72
C ILE A 143 -11.39 -16.25 -10.12
N PHE A 144 -12.38 -16.77 -10.83
CA PHE A 144 -12.34 -18.11 -11.37
C PHE A 144 -12.92 -18.14 -12.77
N GLU A 145 -12.43 -19.09 -13.55
CA GLU A 145 -12.97 -19.44 -14.86
C GLU A 145 -13.50 -20.87 -14.85
N LEU A 146 -14.52 -21.12 -15.70
CA LEU A 146 -15.01 -22.45 -15.96
C LEU A 146 -14.53 -22.90 -17.33
N VAL A 147 -13.73 -23.96 -17.34
CA VAL A 147 -13.08 -24.49 -18.55
C VAL A 147 -13.66 -25.85 -18.87
N ALA A 148 -14.01 -26.06 -20.13
CA ALA A 148 -14.45 -27.35 -20.63
C ALA A 148 -13.36 -28.05 -21.43
N THR A 149 -13.30 -29.37 -21.27
CA THR A 149 -12.44 -30.25 -22.07
C THR A 149 -13.24 -31.48 -22.52
N GLU A 150 -12.83 -32.10 -23.63
CA GLU A 150 -13.52 -33.28 -24.18
C GLU A 150 -13.08 -34.61 -23.51
N THR A 151 -12.13 -34.56 -22.58
CA THR A 151 -11.56 -35.75 -21.93
C THR A 151 -11.70 -35.67 -20.41
N PRO A 152 -12.18 -36.74 -19.75
CA PRO A 152 -12.23 -36.81 -18.29
C PRO A 152 -10.83 -36.82 -17.67
N PRO A 153 -10.69 -36.49 -16.37
CA PRO A 153 -9.38 -36.43 -15.72
C PRO A 153 -8.68 -37.80 -15.74
N ASN A 154 -7.42 -37.82 -16.21
CA ASN A 154 -6.63 -39.04 -16.39
C ASN A 154 -6.14 -39.69 -15.08
N SER A 155 -6.18 -38.97 -13.96
CA SER A 155 -5.60 -39.41 -12.68
C SER A 155 -6.57 -39.23 -11.52
N ARG A 156 -6.90 -40.35 -10.88
CA ARG A 156 -7.65 -40.38 -9.61
C ARG A 156 -6.70 -40.06 -8.46
N LYS A 157 -7.11 -39.18 -7.54
CA LYS A 157 -6.48 -39.10 -6.22
C LYS A 157 -6.80 -40.41 -5.49
N THR A 158 -5.87 -41.34 -5.54
CA THR A 158 -6.01 -42.65 -4.87
C THR A 158 -5.32 -42.54 -3.52
N PRO A 159 -5.95 -42.98 -2.43
CA PRO A 159 -5.28 -43.03 -1.14
C PRO A 159 -3.94 -43.77 -1.28
N PRO A 160 -2.86 -43.22 -0.74
CA PRO A 160 -1.56 -43.86 -0.77
C PRO A 160 -1.65 -45.24 -0.10
N LEU A 161 -1.12 -46.27 -0.76
CA LEU A 161 -1.05 -47.61 -0.17
C LEU A 161 0.07 -47.60 0.87
N VAL A 162 -0.26 -47.91 2.11
CA VAL A 162 0.71 -48.02 3.21
C VAL A 162 0.98 -49.50 3.46
N ASP A 163 2.24 -49.91 3.29
CA ASP A 163 2.68 -51.23 3.71
C ASP A 163 2.70 -51.27 5.24
N LEU A 164 1.74 -52.00 5.81
CA LEU A 164 1.64 -52.21 7.26
C LEU A 164 2.71 -53.23 7.70
N PRO A 165 3.50 -52.93 8.74
CA PRO A 165 4.45 -53.90 9.28
C PRO A 165 3.76 -55.10 9.92
N ASP A 166 4.49 -56.21 10.01
CA ASP A 166 4.00 -57.45 10.61
C ASP A 166 3.69 -57.24 12.11
N LEU A 167 2.41 -57.38 12.49
CA LEU A 167 1.89 -57.00 13.81
C LEU A 167 2.30 -57.98 14.94
N ASP A 168 2.97 -59.08 14.58
CA ASP A 168 3.33 -60.15 15.52
C ASP A 168 4.43 -59.75 16.55
N ASN A 169 5.11 -58.61 16.38
CA ASN A 169 6.19 -58.15 17.29
C ASN A 169 6.07 -56.69 17.78
N ALA A 170 4.90 -56.06 17.67
CA ALA A 170 4.70 -54.68 18.13
C ALA A 170 4.32 -54.65 19.62
N ASP A 171 5.31 -54.72 20.51
CA ASP A 171 5.10 -54.70 21.97
C ASP A 171 4.63 -53.31 22.51
N GLU A 172 4.72 -52.23 21.71
CA GLU A 172 4.35 -50.87 22.13
C GLU A 172 3.79 -50.02 20.98
N TYR A 173 2.60 -49.44 21.16
CA TYR A 173 1.87 -48.64 20.14
C TYR A 173 2.72 -47.52 19.51
N SER A 174 3.58 -46.87 20.29
CA SER A 174 4.48 -45.80 19.83
C SER A 174 5.42 -46.30 18.74
N THR A 175 6.01 -47.49 18.89
CA THR A 175 6.96 -48.05 17.92
C THR A 175 6.31 -48.43 16.59
N LEU A 176 5.04 -48.85 16.63
CA LEU A 176 4.25 -49.13 15.44
C LEU A 176 3.88 -47.84 14.69
N ALA A 177 3.45 -46.80 15.43
CA ALA A 177 3.10 -45.51 14.87
C ALA A 177 4.31 -44.86 14.16
N ASP A 178 5.49 -44.88 14.80
CA ASP A 178 6.73 -44.36 14.21
C ASP A 178 7.09 -45.11 12.91
N HIS A 179 6.95 -46.43 12.90
CA HIS A 179 7.25 -47.24 11.70
C HIS A 179 6.30 -46.97 10.53
N ILE A 180 5.00 -46.79 10.80
CA ILE A 180 4.01 -46.45 9.78
C ILE A 180 4.32 -45.07 9.18
N VAL A 181 4.65 -44.09 10.03
CA VAL A 181 5.04 -42.73 9.60
C VAL A 181 6.29 -42.78 8.73
N ASP A 182 7.32 -43.51 9.16
CA ASP A 182 8.57 -43.64 8.41
C ASP A 182 8.37 -44.33 7.06
N SER A 183 7.63 -45.44 7.02
CA SER A 183 7.29 -46.18 5.79
C SER A 183 6.50 -45.31 4.81
N TYR A 184 5.49 -44.58 5.32
CA TYR A 184 4.72 -43.64 4.52
C TYR A 184 5.61 -42.58 3.88
N HIS A 185 6.44 -41.91 4.69
CA HIS A 185 7.33 -40.87 4.20
C HIS A 185 8.47 -41.42 3.33
N GLU A 186 8.87 -42.69 3.47
CA GLU A 186 9.86 -43.31 2.58
C GLU A 186 9.28 -43.62 1.20
N ALA A 187 8.05 -44.11 1.14
CA ALA A 187 7.35 -44.41 -0.11
C ALA A 187 6.84 -43.15 -0.84
N HIS A 188 6.54 -42.07 -0.12
CA HIS A 188 5.90 -40.87 -0.67
C HIS A 188 6.77 -39.61 -0.57
N ARG A 189 8.09 -39.78 -0.39
CA ARG A 189 9.07 -38.67 -0.33
C ARG A 189 9.32 -37.97 -1.67
N GLU A 190 8.71 -38.44 -2.76
CA GLU A 190 8.93 -37.89 -4.10
C GLU A 190 8.35 -36.48 -4.26
N ARG A 191 9.05 -35.69 -5.09
CA ARG A 191 8.81 -34.27 -5.36
C ARG A 191 7.36 -34.04 -5.77
N ALA A 192 6.69 -33.07 -5.14
CA ALA A 192 5.29 -32.76 -5.42
C ALA A 192 5.08 -32.54 -6.93
N ALA A 193 4.37 -33.48 -7.56
CA ALA A 193 4.18 -33.50 -9.01
C ALA A 193 3.54 -32.18 -9.48
N SER A 194 4.16 -31.51 -10.44
CA SER A 194 3.54 -30.36 -11.10
C SER A 194 2.31 -30.84 -11.87
N SER A 195 1.17 -30.17 -11.67
CA SER A 195 0.00 -30.41 -12.49
C SER A 195 0.11 -29.56 -13.75
N ALA A 196 0.31 -30.19 -14.91
CA ALA A 196 0.26 -29.50 -16.20
C ALA A 196 -1.08 -28.79 -16.48
N ASN A 197 -2.12 -29.10 -15.67
CA ASN A 197 -3.38 -28.39 -15.63
C ASN A 197 -3.83 -28.28 -14.15
N PRO A 198 -3.82 -27.08 -13.54
CA PRO A 198 -4.18 -26.91 -12.13
C PRO A 198 -5.69 -26.98 -11.87
N GLY A 199 -6.54 -27.03 -12.91
CA GLY A 199 -7.99 -26.99 -12.75
C GLY A 199 -8.58 -28.11 -11.90
N VAL A 200 -9.64 -27.79 -11.15
CA VAL A 200 -10.38 -28.72 -10.29
C VAL A 200 -11.62 -29.22 -11.00
N PHE A 201 -11.76 -30.54 -11.14
CA PHE A 201 -12.90 -31.15 -11.81
C PHE A 201 -14.21 -30.98 -11.03
N LEU A 202 -15.24 -30.46 -11.70
CA LEU A 202 -16.58 -30.21 -11.14
C LEU A 202 -17.66 -31.17 -11.67
N GLY A 203 -17.43 -31.87 -12.76
CA GLY A 203 -18.43 -32.79 -13.30
C GLY A 203 -18.31 -32.98 -14.80
N ALA A 204 -19.08 -33.92 -15.30
CA ALA A 204 -19.10 -34.25 -16.72
C ALA A 204 -20.53 -34.27 -17.26
N PHE A 205 -20.64 -33.93 -18.53
CA PHE A 205 -21.87 -33.90 -19.28
C PHE A 205 -21.70 -34.74 -20.54
N GLU A 206 -22.71 -35.52 -20.87
CA GLU A 206 -22.75 -36.29 -22.10
C GLU A 206 -23.97 -35.90 -22.94
N ARG A 207 -23.79 -35.92 -24.25
CA ARG A 207 -24.85 -35.65 -25.21
C ARG A 207 -25.52 -36.95 -25.63
N LEU A 208 -26.81 -37.05 -25.35
CA LEU A 208 -27.65 -38.17 -25.73
C LEU A 208 -27.85 -38.22 -27.27
N PRO A 209 -28.23 -39.38 -27.82
CA PRO A 209 -28.47 -39.52 -29.27
C PRO A 209 -29.61 -38.67 -29.84
N ASP A 210 -30.51 -38.18 -28.98
CA ASP A 210 -31.58 -37.22 -29.33
C ASP A 210 -31.10 -35.76 -29.38
N GLY A 211 -29.86 -35.51 -28.95
CA GLY A 211 -29.20 -34.21 -28.96
C GLY A 211 -29.30 -33.44 -27.64
N GLU A 212 -30.02 -33.95 -26.63
CA GLU A 212 -30.10 -33.37 -25.29
C GLU A 212 -28.83 -33.66 -24.47
N TRP A 213 -28.48 -32.76 -23.57
CA TRP A 213 -27.37 -32.95 -22.63
C TRP A 213 -27.88 -33.50 -21.31
N GLN A 214 -27.12 -34.41 -20.70
CA GLN A 214 -27.33 -34.87 -19.34
C GLN A 214 -26.04 -34.88 -18.54
N VAL A 215 -26.14 -34.80 -17.21
CA VAL A 215 -25.00 -35.00 -16.32
C VAL A 215 -24.61 -36.47 -16.36
N ASP A 216 -23.33 -36.74 -16.59
CA ASP A 216 -22.73 -38.05 -16.35
C ASP A 216 -22.56 -38.21 -14.84
N ASP A 217 -23.57 -38.77 -14.19
CA ASP A 217 -23.61 -38.98 -12.73
C ASP A 217 -22.46 -39.85 -12.23
N ASP A 218 -22.02 -40.82 -13.03
CA ASP A 218 -21.01 -41.80 -12.63
C ASP A 218 -19.61 -41.18 -12.60
N GLU A 219 -19.31 -40.27 -13.53
CA GLU A 219 -18.07 -39.47 -13.49
C GLU A 219 -18.19 -38.27 -12.56
N THR A 220 -19.35 -37.58 -12.52
CA THR A 220 -19.54 -36.40 -11.65
C THR A 220 -19.42 -36.74 -10.17
N LYS A 221 -19.89 -37.91 -9.72
CA LYS A 221 -19.68 -38.38 -8.33
C LYS A 221 -18.20 -38.58 -7.94
N ARG A 222 -17.28 -38.56 -8.89
CA ARG A 222 -15.84 -38.78 -8.68
C ARG A 222 -15.06 -37.48 -8.50
N HIS A 223 -15.69 -36.47 -7.90
CA HIS A 223 -15.01 -35.22 -7.56
C HIS A 223 -13.70 -35.48 -6.80
N PRO A 224 -12.60 -34.80 -7.18
CA PRO A 224 -11.42 -34.77 -6.35
C PRO A 224 -11.73 -33.95 -5.10
N PHE A 225 -11.95 -34.61 -3.96
CA PHE A 225 -12.08 -33.91 -2.67
C PHE A 225 -10.72 -33.72 -2.00
N VAL A 226 -10.61 -32.62 -1.27
CA VAL A 226 -9.57 -32.46 -0.26
C VAL A 226 -9.90 -33.39 0.91
N TYR A 227 -8.92 -34.18 1.35
CA TYR A 227 -9.10 -35.04 2.51
C TYR A 227 -8.76 -34.24 3.76
N ASP A 228 -9.77 -33.69 4.43
CA ASP A 228 -9.58 -33.12 5.75
C ASP A 228 -9.39 -34.21 6.81
N ASN A 229 -8.84 -33.83 7.97
CA ASN A 229 -8.52 -34.76 9.04
C ASN A 229 -9.77 -35.48 9.58
N ASP A 230 -10.92 -34.80 9.60
CA ASP A 230 -12.17 -35.33 10.14
C ASP A 230 -12.77 -36.40 9.20
N MET A 231 -12.69 -36.16 7.89
CA MET A 231 -13.08 -37.10 6.84
C MET A 231 -12.21 -38.34 6.88
N LEU A 232 -10.88 -38.18 6.97
CA LEU A 232 -9.94 -39.31 7.06
C LEU A 232 -10.18 -40.14 8.33
N PHE A 233 -10.37 -39.48 9.47
CA PHE A 233 -10.68 -40.14 10.74
C PHE A 233 -12.02 -40.90 10.67
N SER A 234 -13.04 -40.28 10.09
CA SER A 234 -14.37 -40.90 9.92
C SER A 234 -14.33 -42.11 8.97
N LEU A 235 -13.56 -42.02 7.89
CA LEU A 235 -13.33 -43.14 6.97
C LEU A 235 -12.61 -44.30 7.67
N PHE A 236 -11.59 -43.99 8.48
CA PHE A 236 -10.86 -44.99 9.25
C PHE A 236 -11.78 -45.73 10.24
N LEU A 237 -12.61 -45.00 11.00
CA LEU A 237 -13.60 -45.60 11.90
C LEU A 237 -14.60 -46.47 11.16
N SER A 238 -15.09 -46.00 10.00
CA SER A 238 -16.06 -46.75 9.19
C SER A 238 -15.47 -48.05 8.67
N LEU A 239 -14.20 -48.06 8.24
CA LEU A 239 -13.50 -49.26 7.81
C LEU A 239 -13.31 -50.26 8.95
N LEU A 240 -12.99 -49.77 10.14
CA LEU A 240 -12.75 -50.61 11.33
C LEU A 240 -14.02 -51.30 11.83
N VAL A 241 -15.19 -50.68 11.60
CA VAL A 241 -16.51 -51.24 11.94
C VAL A 241 -17.06 -52.15 10.83
N ALA A 242 -16.63 -51.98 9.58
CA ALA A 242 -17.03 -52.79 8.42
C ALA A 242 -16.33 -54.17 8.41
N THR A 243 -16.55 -54.98 9.44
CA THR A 243 -15.99 -56.34 9.55
C THR A 243 -16.78 -57.41 8.77
N ASP A 244 -17.94 -57.06 8.20
CA ASP A 244 -18.79 -58.00 7.48
C ASP A 244 -18.88 -57.62 6.00
N GLY A 245 -18.01 -58.21 5.16
CA GLY A 245 -18.25 -58.26 3.71
C GLY A 245 -17.07 -58.05 2.75
N ALA A 246 -15.83 -57.81 3.21
CA ALA A 246 -14.71 -57.54 2.29
C ALA A 246 -13.77 -58.72 2.02
N HIS A 247 -13.89 -59.84 2.74
CA HIS A 247 -13.05 -61.02 2.53
C HIS A 247 -13.88 -62.22 2.10
N GLY A 248 -13.91 -62.49 0.80
CA GLY A 248 -14.49 -63.72 0.26
C GLY A 248 -13.61 -64.93 0.56
N GLY A 249 -14.20 -66.00 1.09
CA GLY A 249 -13.60 -67.35 1.04
C GLY A 249 -13.73 -68.20 2.31
N ASP A 250 -14.80 -68.98 2.35
CA ASP A 250 -14.89 -70.39 2.81
C ASP A 250 -14.68 -70.81 4.28
N GLU A 251 -15.75 -71.46 4.77
CA GLU A 251 -15.88 -72.53 5.77
C GLU A 251 -15.01 -72.59 7.06
N ARG A 252 -15.63 -72.21 8.19
CA ARG A 252 -15.70 -73.03 9.41
C ARG A 252 -16.83 -72.55 10.32
N ARG A 253 -17.88 -73.38 10.52
CA ARG A 253 -18.89 -73.13 11.55
C ARG A 253 -18.35 -73.59 12.93
N PRO A 254 -18.24 -72.74 13.96
CA PRO A 254 -17.90 -73.18 15.30
C PRO A 254 -19.12 -73.77 16.03
N GLY A 255 -18.88 -74.67 16.98
CA GLY A 255 -19.91 -75.36 17.76
C GLY A 255 -20.65 -74.45 18.74
N VAL A 256 -21.86 -74.87 19.13
CA VAL A 256 -22.85 -74.10 19.91
C VAL A 256 -22.33 -73.59 21.27
N GLU A 257 -21.31 -74.23 21.85
CA GLU A 257 -20.66 -73.83 23.11
C GLU A 257 -19.70 -72.62 22.94
N TYR A 258 -19.18 -72.40 21.74
CA TYR A 258 -18.36 -71.22 21.38
C TYR A 258 -19.24 -69.98 21.17
N LEU A 259 -20.43 -70.18 20.58
CA LEU A 259 -21.42 -69.11 20.34
C LEU A 259 -21.99 -68.55 21.66
N GLU A 260 -22.18 -69.36 22.70
CA GLU A 260 -22.64 -68.87 24.01
C GLU A 260 -21.57 -68.03 24.72
N SER A 261 -20.29 -68.43 24.64
CA SER A 261 -19.16 -67.63 25.13
C SER A 261 -19.02 -66.30 24.39
N GLU A 262 -19.15 -66.30 23.06
CA GLU A 262 -19.08 -65.06 22.28
C GLU A 262 -20.31 -64.16 22.49
N LEU A 263 -21.50 -64.72 22.71
CA LEU A 263 -22.69 -63.94 23.06
C LEU A 263 -22.56 -63.26 24.44
N ASP A 264 -21.98 -63.94 25.43
CA ASP A 264 -21.69 -63.34 26.74
C ASP A 264 -20.61 -62.25 26.65
N GLN A 265 -19.58 -62.47 25.82
CA GLN A 265 -18.55 -61.45 25.54
C GLN A 265 -19.14 -60.25 24.81
N LEU A 266 -20.01 -60.47 23.81
CA LEU A 266 -20.76 -59.41 23.13
C LEU A 266 -21.69 -58.65 24.09
N GLY A 267 -22.32 -59.34 25.05
CA GLY A 267 -23.11 -58.71 26.10
C GLY A 267 -22.29 -57.81 27.03
N GLN A 268 -21.07 -58.22 27.38
CA GLN A 268 -20.12 -57.38 28.15
C GLN A 268 -19.64 -56.19 27.32
N PHE A 269 -19.35 -56.41 26.04
CA PHE A 269 -18.93 -55.36 25.11
C PHE A 269 -20.04 -54.31 24.92
N ALA A 270 -21.29 -54.74 24.79
CA ALA A 270 -22.44 -53.83 24.71
C ALA A 270 -22.59 -52.94 25.95
N ASN A 271 -22.36 -53.49 27.15
CA ASN A 271 -22.36 -52.70 28.39
C ASN A 271 -21.19 -51.72 28.44
N GLN A 272 -20.01 -52.09 27.94
CA GLN A 272 -18.87 -51.18 27.84
C GLN A 272 -19.11 -50.06 26.83
N ILE A 273 -19.71 -50.35 25.67
CA ILE A 273 -20.12 -49.34 24.68
C ILE A 273 -21.10 -48.35 25.31
N GLN A 274 -22.09 -48.85 26.05
CA GLN A 274 -23.08 -47.99 26.70
C GLN A 274 -22.47 -47.11 27.80
N GLY A 275 -21.43 -47.59 28.49
CA GLY A 275 -20.63 -46.78 29.42
C GLY A 275 -19.83 -45.70 28.69
N LEU A 276 -19.16 -46.05 27.59
CA LEU A 276 -18.40 -45.10 26.77
C LEU A 276 -19.29 -44.03 26.14
N GLU A 277 -20.51 -44.37 25.71
CA GLU A 277 -21.47 -43.38 25.20
C GLU A 277 -21.85 -42.33 26.26
N LEU A 278 -21.97 -42.76 27.52
CA LEU A 278 -22.27 -41.88 28.65
C LEU A 278 -21.07 -40.98 28.98
N ASP A 279 -19.86 -41.55 29.04
CA ASP A 279 -18.62 -40.81 29.23
C ASP A 279 -18.37 -39.78 28.11
N VAL A 280 -18.64 -40.15 26.85
CA VAL A 280 -18.55 -39.24 25.69
C VAL A 280 -19.57 -38.10 25.81
N SER A 281 -20.79 -38.39 26.31
CA SER A 281 -21.80 -37.35 26.55
C SER A 281 -21.38 -36.38 27.65
N GLU A 282 -20.77 -36.87 28.73
CA GLU A 282 -20.24 -36.04 29.81
C GLU A 282 -19.07 -35.18 29.33
N LEU A 283 -18.14 -35.76 28.56
CA LEU A 283 -17.01 -35.04 27.96
C LEU A 283 -17.46 -33.96 26.99
N ARG A 284 -18.47 -34.22 26.16
CA ARG A 284 -19.06 -33.19 25.26
C ARG A 284 -19.61 -32.02 26.05
N THR A 285 -20.35 -32.30 27.12
CA THR A 285 -20.91 -31.23 27.98
C THR A 285 -19.79 -30.41 28.63
N ALA A 286 -18.74 -31.07 29.12
CA ALA A 286 -17.59 -30.38 29.71
C ALA A 286 -16.79 -29.54 28.68
N ILE A 287 -16.69 -30.01 27.44
CA ILE A 287 -16.08 -29.25 26.33
C ILE A 287 -16.91 -28.01 26.03
N ASP A 288 -18.23 -28.14 25.90
CA ASP A 288 -19.13 -27.01 25.62
C ASP A 288 -19.04 -25.95 26.74
N GLU A 289 -19.05 -26.37 28.01
CA GLU A 289 -18.88 -25.46 29.16
C GLU A 289 -17.52 -24.76 29.16
N THR A 290 -16.45 -25.47 28.77
CA THR A 290 -15.10 -24.89 28.66
C THR A 290 -15.03 -23.92 27.50
N GLU A 291 -15.63 -24.24 26.35
CA GLU A 291 -15.67 -23.37 25.17
C GLU A 291 -16.41 -22.06 25.49
N ASP A 292 -17.56 -22.14 26.16
CA ASP A 292 -18.32 -20.96 26.58
C ASP A 292 -17.55 -20.11 27.60
N THR A 293 -16.82 -20.76 28.52
CA THR A 293 -15.95 -20.05 29.48
C THR A 293 -14.83 -19.31 28.76
N VAL A 294 -14.09 -20.00 27.89
CA VAL A 294 -12.98 -19.43 27.12
C VAL A 294 -13.48 -18.31 26.21
N ARG A 295 -14.64 -18.49 25.56
CA ARG A 295 -15.27 -17.45 24.72
C ARG A 295 -15.58 -16.20 25.52
N THR A 296 -16.15 -16.36 26.71
CA THR A 296 -16.48 -15.24 27.59
C THR A 296 -15.22 -14.52 28.07
N GLU A 297 -14.21 -15.26 28.56
CA GLU A 297 -12.94 -14.66 28.99
C GLU A 297 -12.23 -13.92 27.86
N PHE A 298 -12.25 -14.47 26.64
CA PHE A 298 -11.66 -13.82 25.47
C PHE A 298 -12.44 -12.55 25.08
N GLN A 299 -13.77 -12.58 25.10
CA GLN A 299 -14.59 -11.39 24.85
C GLN A 299 -14.33 -10.29 25.88
N ASP A 300 -14.30 -10.64 27.16
CA ASP A 300 -14.02 -9.70 28.25
C ASP A 300 -12.61 -9.08 28.11
N ALA A 301 -11.61 -9.90 27.76
CA ALA A 301 -10.25 -9.43 27.53
C ALA A 301 -10.16 -8.49 26.31
N LEU A 302 -10.90 -8.80 25.24
CA LEU A 302 -10.93 -8.01 24.03
C LEU A 302 -11.62 -6.66 24.27
N GLU A 303 -12.76 -6.64 24.96
CA GLU A 303 -13.47 -5.41 25.33
C GLU A 303 -12.65 -4.54 26.30
N SER A 304 -11.95 -5.17 27.26
CA SER A 304 -11.02 -4.48 28.14
C SER A 304 -9.88 -3.83 27.36
N THR A 305 -9.26 -4.56 26.43
CA THR A 305 -8.15 -4.05 25.61
C THR A 305 -8.62 -2.93 24.67
N GLU A 306 -9.80 -3.08 24.07
CA GLU A 306 -10.40 -2.05 23.22
C GLU A 306 -10.64 -0.76 24.01
N THR A 307 -11.17 -0.87 25.23
CA THR A 307 -11.42 0.27 26.11
C THR A 307 -10.12 0.95 26.53
N GLU A 308 -9.07 0.19 26.84
CA GLU A 308 -7.75 0.71 27.19
C GLU A 308 -7.12 1.46 26.02
N LEU A 309 -7.05 0.82 24.84
CA LEU A 309 -6.51 1.44 23.62
C LEU A 309 -7.27 2.70 23.23
N ARG A 310 -8.60 2.69 23.32
CA ARG A 310 -9.42 3.87 23.04
C ARG A 310 -9.08 5.02 24.00
N THR A 311 -8.90 4.72 25.28
CA THR A 311 -8.54 5.72 26.29
C THR A 311 -7.14 6.30 26.04
N GLU A 312 -6.18 5.44 25.67
CA GLU A 312 -4.83 5.88 25.31
C GLU A 312 -4.82 6.77 24.06
N ILE A 313 -5.58 6.40 23.03
CA ILE A 313 -5.74 7.20 21.80
C ILE A 313 -6.37 8.56 22.14
N GLU A 314 -7.48 8.58 22.87
CA GLU A 314 -8.14 9.84 23.28
C GLU A 314 -7.19 10.73 24.10
N THR A 315 -6.35 10.15 24.96
CA THR A 315 -5.35 10.90 25.74
C THR A 315 -4.26 11.47 24.83
N ALA A 316 -3.70 10.66 23.93
CA ALA A 316 -2.66 11.08 23.01
C ALA A 316 -3.15 12.17 22.03
N GLU A 317 -4.39 12.09 21.56
CA GLU A 317 -5.01 13.10 20.71
C GLU A 317 -5.14 14.44 21.44
N ASN A 318 -5.58 14.42 22.71
CA ASN A 318 -5.70 15.63 23.52
C ASN A 318 -4.32 16.26 23.78
N ASP A 319 -3.32 15.47 24.17
CA ASP A 319 -1.95 15.94 24.40
C ASP A 319 -1.35 16.57 23.13
N LEU A 320 -1.57 15.95 21.97
CA LEU A 320 -1.12 16.46 20.68
C LEU A 320 -1.81 17.79 20.34
N TYR A 321 -3.13 17.88 20.55
CA TYR A 321 -3.88 19.10 20.31
C TYR A 321 -3.40 20.26 21.20
N GLU A 322 -3.18 20.01 22.50
CA GLU A 322 -2.64 21.00 23.42
C GLU A 322 -1.22 21.46 23.01
N SER A 323 -0.36 20.53 22.59
CA SER A 323 0.99 20.84 22.12
C SER A 323 0.99 21.71 20.86
N ILE A 324 0.12 21.39 19.89
CA ILE A 324 -0.03 22.15 18.65
C ILE A 324 -0.53 23.57 18.94
N GLU A 325 -1.57 23.72 19.75
CA GLU A 325 -2.12 25.04 20.08
C GLU A 325 -1.14 25.88 20.90
N SER A 326 -0.37 25.27 21.81
CA SER A 326 0.71 25.96 22.51
C SER A 326 1.78 26.47 21.55
N THR A 327 2.23 25.63 20.62
CA THR A 327 3.23 26.00 19.61
C THR A 327 2.73 27.09 18.68
N ARG A 328 1.45 27.01 18.26
CA ARG A 328 0.80 28.01 17.43
C ARG A 328 0.72 29.37 18.13
N ALA A 329 0.38 29.38 19.42
CA ALA A 329 0.35 30.60 20.21
C ALA A 329 1.76 31.23 20.36
N ALA A 330 2.77 30.40 20.59
CA ALA A 330 4.16 30.85 20.66
C ALA A 330 4.62 31.47 19.32
N LEU A 331 4.45 30.75 18.21
CA LEU A 331 4.80 31.23 16.87
C LEU A 331 4.08 32.54 16.50
N ARG A 332 2.81 32.67 16.88
CA ARG A 332 2.07 33.92 16.67
C ARG A 332 2.70 35.09 17.44
N SER A 333 3.05 34.87 18.71
CA SER A 333 3.72 35.89 19.51
C SER A 333 5.08 36.28 18.94
N ASP A 334 5.85 35.30 18.46
CA ASP A 334 7.16 35.55 17.83
C ASP A 334 7.02 36.35 16.53
N VAL A 335 6.01 36.07 15.71
CA VAL A 335 5.73 36.84 14.49
C VAL A 335 5.33 38.28 14.81
N GLU A 336 4.46 38.48 15.80
CA GLU A 336 4.07 39.82 16.26
C GLU A 336 5.30 40.60 16.78
N GLN A 337 6.17 39.97 17.58
CA GLN A 337 7.42 40.59 18.04
C GLN A 337 8.39 40.92 16.90
N LEU A 338 8.52 40.05 15.89
CA LEU A 338 9.37 40.30 14.73
C LEU A 338 8.83 41.43 13.85
N GLN A 339 7.51 41.56 13.72
CA GLN A 339 6.89 42.66 12.99
C GLN A 339 7.14 44.01 13.69
N ASP A 340 6.96 44.07 15.01
CA ASP A 340 7.25 45.27 15.80
C ASP A 340 8.73 45.66 15.72
N ALA A 341 9.63 44.67 15.81
CA ALA A 341 11.07 44.89 15.68
C ALA A 341 11.46 45.40 14.28
N LEU A 342 10.88 44.83 13.21
CA LEU A 342 11.13 45.26 11.84
C LEU A 342 10.62 46.67 11.58
N GLN A 343 9.42 47.01 12.09
CA GLN A 343 8.88 48.35 11.99
C GLN A 343 9.78 49.36 12.71
N THR A 344 10.16 49.07 13.96
CA THR A 344 11.08 49.92 14.74
C THR A 344 12.41 50.13 14.00
N GLN A 345 12.95 49.09 13.38
CA GLN A 345 14.18 49.17 12.61
C GLN A 345 14.02 50.00 11.33
N ALA A 346 12.88 49.90 10.66
CA ALA A 346 12.58 50.68 9.46
C ALA A 346 12.48 52.18 9.78
N GLU A 347 11.79 52.54 10.87
CA GLU A 347 11.69 53.91 11.38
C GLU A 347 13.08 54.49 11.73
N LEU A 348 13.91 53.70 12.43
CA LEU A 348 15.28 54.11 12.76
C LEU A 348 16.13 54.35 11.50
N ASN A 349 16.05 53.45 10.51
CA ASN A 349 16.80 53.58 9.26
C ASN A 349 16.33 54.81 8.46
N ALA A 350 15.03 55.09 8.41
CA ALA A 350 14.48 56.27 7.76
C ALA A 350 14.99 57.56 8.42
N TYR A 351 14.96 57.63 9.75
CA TYR A 351 15.50 58.77 10.50
C TYR A 351 17.00 58.99 10.25
N GLN A 352 17.78 57.91 10.22
CA GLN A 352 19.21 57.98 9.93
C GLN A 352 19.47 58.45 8.50
N SER A 353 18.68 57.98 7.53
CA SER A 353 18.74 58.39 6.14
C SER A 353 18.48 59.90 5.97
N LEU A 354 17.45 60.46 6.64
CA LEU A 354 17.21 61.92 6.64
C LEU A 354 18.40 62.70 7.22
N LYS A 355 18.99 62.22 8.32
CA LYS A 355 20.21 62.82 8.89
C LYS A 355 21.40 62.73 7.95
N MET A 356 21.56 61.60 7.26
CA MET A 356 22.60 61.44 6.26
C MET A 356 22.39 62.41 5.11
N ALA A 357 21.18 62.59 4.60
CA ALA A 357 20.89 63.58 3.55
C ALA A 357 21.34 64.99 3.95
N ILE A 358 20.97 65.44 5.16
CA ILE A 358 21.40 66.74 5.68
C ILE A 358 22.92 66.87 5.65
N ARG A 359 23.65 65.88 6.18
CA ARG A 359 25.12 65.95 6.23
C ARG A 359 25.72 65.91 4.83
N CYS A 360 25.30 64.96 4.00
CA CYS A 360 25.93 64.68 2.72
C CYS A 360 25.72 65.82 1.72
N PHE A 361 24.54 66.42 1.69
CA PHE A 361 24.26 67.54 0.79
C PHE A 361 24.78 68.89 1.32
N ASP A 362 24.94 69.06 2.64
CA ASP A 362 25.67 70.21 3.21
C ASP A 362 27.17 70.13 2.83
N ASP A 363 27.78 68.94 2.92
CA ASP A 363 29.16 68.68 2.47
C ASP A 363 29.32 68.90 0.95
N ALA A 364 28.35 68.45 0.14
CA ALA A 364 28.34 68.69 -1.30
C ALA A 364 28.20 70.19 -1.62
N ALA A 365 27.32 70.92 -0.93
CA ALA A 365 27.18 72.36 -1.10
C ALA A 365 28.47 73.13 -0.78
N ALA A 366 29.19 72.71 0.27
CA ALA A 366 30.48 73.28 0.64
C ALA A 366 31.59 72.95 -0.37
N THR A 367 31.62 71.72 -0.89
CA THR A 367 32.60 71.26 -1.89
C THR A 367 32.48 72.04 -3.19
N PHE A 368 31.26 72.43 -3.56
CA PHE A 368 30.93 73.16 -4.78
C PHE A 368 30.55 74.62 -4.52
N ASP A 369 31.06 75.27 -3.46
CA ASP A 369 30.72 76.65 -3.08
C ASP A 369 30.95 77.68 -4.22
N HIS A 370 31.91 77.41 -5.11
CA HIS A 370 32.18 78.24 -6.29
C HIS A 370 31.15 78.06 -7.43
N GLN A 371 30.34 77.00 -7.38
CA GLN A 371 29.28 76.67 -8.33
C GLN A 371 27.91 76.90 -7.67
N GLY A 372 27.45 78.15 -7.67
CA GLY A 372 26.23 78.55 -6.95
C GLY A 372 24.95 77.78 -7.30
N ALA A 373 24.86 77.16 -8.48
CA ALA A 373 23.73 76.31 -8.86
C ALA A 373 23.75 74.95 -8.12
N VAL A 374 24.92 74.30 -8.02
CA VAL A 374 25.10 73.04 -7.28
C VAL A 374 24.83 73.28 -5.79
N SER A 375 25.45 74.32 -5.22
CA SER A 375 25.27 74.68 -3.81
C SER A 375 23.80 74.95 -3.46
N LYS A 376 23.07 75.70 -4.32
CA LYS A 376 21.64 76.00 -4.10
C LYS A 376 20.76 74.75 -4.11
N LEU A 377 20.96 73.84 -5.08
CA LEU A 377 20.16 72.62 -5.19
C LEU A 377 20.47 71.64 -4.05
N SER A 378 21.74 71.49 -3.66
CA SER A 378 22.13 70.69 -2.51
C SER A 378 21.53 71.24 -1.20
N LEU A 379 21.55 72.56 -0.99
CA LEU A 379 20.90 73.18 0.16
C LEU A 379 19.36 73.02 0.16
N GLY A 380 18.73 72.96 -1.01
CA GLY A 380 17.30 72.64 -1.14
C GLY A 380 16.97 71.25 -0.57
N VAL A 381 17.78 70.24 -0.90
CA VAL A 381 17.64 68.88 -0.33
C VAL A 381 17.87 68.88 1.19
N VAL A 382 18.82 69.69 1.69
CA VAL A 382 19.06 69.85 3.14
C VAL A 382 17.85 70.46 3.85
N GLU A 383 17.25 71.50 3.27
CA GLU A 383 16.05 72.15 3.81
C GLU A 383 14.86 71.18 3.85
N ALA A 384 14.61 70.47 2.75
CA ALA A 384 13.55 69.46 2.68
C ALA A 384 13.76 68.33 3.71
N ALA A 385 15.00 67.86 3.91
CA ALA A 385 15.30 66.82 4.88
C ALA A 385 15.11 67.30 6.34
N ARG A 386 15.42 68.58 6.62
CA ARG A 386 15.15 69.18 7.95
C ARG A 386 13.66 69.33 8.22
N GLU A 387 12.90 69.72 7.20
CA GLU A 387 11.43 69.81 7.27
C GLU A 387 10.83 68.42 7.52
N ALA A 388 11.25 67.40 6.76
CA ALA A 388 10.81 66.01 6.94
C ALA A 388 11.10 65.47 8.36
N ILE A 389 12.26 65.78 8.96
CA ILE A 389 12.55 65.42 10.37
C ILE A 389 11.64 66.17 11.34
N ALA A 390 11.34 67.45 11.07
CA ALA A 390 10.47 68.25 11.93
C ALA A 390 9.00 67.78 11.88
N GLU A 391 8.59 67.22 10.74
CA GLU A 391 7.27 66.62 10.52
C GLU A 391 7.20 65.14 10.93
N GLU A 392 8.31 64.55 11.40
CA GLU A 392 8.41 63.15 11.80
C GLU A 392 8.14 62.14 10.67
N ALA A 393 8.46 62.53 9.42
CA ALA A 393 8.28 61.70 8.24
C ALA A 393 9.05 60.37 8.29
N ASP A 394 10.02 60.19 9.20
CA ASP A 394 10.70 58.92 9.44
C ASP A 394 9.78 57.82 10.04
N ARG A 395 8.65 58.22 10.64
CA ARG A 395 7.69 57.29 11.29
C ARG A 395 6.55 56.86 10.39
N ASP A 396 6.36 57.52 9.26
CA ASP A 396 5.28 57.23 8.32
C ASP A 396 5.83 57.01 6.90
N ALA A 397 5.55 55.82 6.35
CA ALA A 397 6.06 55.43 5.04
C ALA A 397 5.54 56.31 3.89
N ALA A 398 4.31 56.84 4.00
CA ALA A 398 3.73 57.72 3.01
C ALA A 398 4.36 59.12 3.09
N GLU A 399 4.59 59.64 4.30
CA GLU A 399 5.26 60.92 4.50
C GLU A 399 6.74 60.86 4.06
N TYR A 400 7.46 59.79 4.38
CA TYR A 400 8.83 59.59 3.88
C TYR A 400 8.85 59.51 2.34
N ARG A 401 7.89 58.81 1.73
CA ARG A 401 7.78 58.74 0.25
C ARG A 401 7.43 60.10 -0.36
N ALA A 402 6.62 60.92 0.31
CA ALA A 402 6.34 62.29 -0.10
C ALA A 402 7.59 63.16 -0.04
N PHE A 403 8.41 63.03 1.02
CA PHE A 403 9.72 63.68 1.10
C PHE A 403 10.66 63.24 -0.03
N VAL A 404 10.84 61.93 -0.26
CA VAL A 404 11.70 61.45 -1.35
C VAL A 404 11.21 61.99 -2.70
N SER A 405 9.89 62.04 -2.91
CA SER A 405 9.30 62.59 -4.12
C SER A 405 9.53 64.10 -4.26
N SER A 406 9.51 64.87 -3.17
CA SER A 406 9.73 66.32 -3.24
C SER A 406 11.18 66.67 -3.60
N VAL A 407 12.16 65.88 -3.16
CA VAL A 407 13.58 66.10 -3.46
C VAL A 407 14.03 65.49 -4.79
N THR A 408 13.22 64.63 -5.42
CA THR A 408 13.60 63.95 -6.68
C THR A 408 13.86 64.96 -7.81
N ASP A 409 12.98 65.94 -7.98
CA ASP A 409 13.14 66.99 -9.01
C ASP A 409 14.42 67.81 -8.80
N ASP A 410 14.78 68.07 -7.53
CA ASP A 410 16.02 68.76 -7.15
C ASP A 410 17.26 67.89 -7.41
N LEU A 411 17.17 66.57 -7.18
CA LEU A 411 18.24 65.60 -7.47
C LEU A 411 18.47 65.42 -8.98
N GLU A 412 17.41 65.37 -9.78
CA GLU A 412 17.50 65.35 -11.24
C GLU A 412 18.15 66.63 -11.76
N SER A 413 17.69 67.78 -11.26
CA SER A 413 18.27 69.10 -11.60
C SER A 413 19.74 69.19 -11.19
N LEU A 414 20.09 68.68 -10.00
CA LEU A 414 21.45 68.63 -9.48
C LEU A 414 22.35 67.76 -10.38
N THR A 415 21.85 66.61 -10.81
CA THR A 415 22.54 65.72 -11.75
C THR A 415 22.85 66.45 -13.06
N GLY A 416 21.91 67.23 -13.60
CA GLY A 416 22.13 68.01 -14.82
C GLY A 416 23.23 69.09 -14.70
N VAL A 417 23.35 69.73 -13.54
CA VAL A 417 24.41 70.73 -13.30
C VAL A 417 25.76 70.05 -13.05
N LEU A 418 25.77 68.90 -12.36
CA LEU A 418 26.99 68.16 -12.04
C LEU A 418 27.72 67.59 -13.27
N GLU A 419 27.01 67.36 -14.38
CA GLU A 419 27.60 66.85 -15.65
C GLU A 419 28.83 67.65 -16.11
N ARG A 420 28.87 68.97 -15.83
CA ARG A 420 29.98 69.86 -16.20
C ARG A 420 30.77 70.38 -15.00
N ALA A 421 30.38 70.00 -13.79
CA ALA A 421 30.96 70.53 -12.56
C ALA A 421 31.81 69.48 -11.82
N ALA A 422 31.48 68.20 -11.95
CA ALA A 422 32.13 67.10 -11.25
C ALA A 422 33.01 66.25 -12.20
N THR A 423 33.88 65.42 -11.63
CA THR A 423 34.63 64.43 -12.41
C THR A 423 33.69 63.41 -13.04
N ASP A 424 34.04 62.91 -14.23
CA ASP A 424 33.20 61.93 -14.95
C ASP A 424 32.87 60.70 -14.07
N GLU A 425 33.83 60.24 -13.26
CA GLU A 425 33.65 59.08 -12.37
C GLU A 425 32.65 59.37 -11.24
N SER A 426 32.81 60.48 -10.52
CA SER A 426 31.93 60.82 -9.40
C SER A 426 30.52 61.22 -9.87
N TYR A 427 30.42 61.92 -11.01
CA TYR A 427 29.15 62.20 -11.67
C TYR A 427 28.40 60.93 -12.06
N ASN A 428 29.04 60.00 -12.78
CA ASN A 428 28.39 58.77 -13.25
C ASN A 428 27.91 57.89 -12.09
N GLN A 429 28.65 57.88 -10.98
CA GLN A 429 28.26 57.13 -9.79
C GLN A 429 27.00 57.72 -9.14
N PHE A 430 26.97 59.05 -8.96
CA PHE A 430 25.81 59.76 -8.41
C PHE A 430 24.57 59.65 -9.32
N ALA A 431 24.72 59.90 -10.62
CA ALA A 431 23.62 59.82 -11.58
C ALA A 431 22.96 58.44 -11.61
N ARG A 432 23.74 57.35 -11.55
CA ARG A 432 23.20 55.98 -11.49
C ARG A 432 22.35 55.73 -10.25
N THR A 433 22.76 56.26 -9.09
CA THR A 433 21.98 56.08 -7.86
C THR A 433 20.70 56.91 -7.87
N VAL A 434 20.70 58.10 -8.48
CA VAL A 434 19.48 58.91 -8.66
C VAL A 434 18.49 58.18 -9.58
N SER A 435 18.94 57.63 -10.71
CA SER A 435 18.06 56.82 -11.56
C SER A 435 17.55 55.56 -10.85
N SER A 436 18.38 54.89 -10.05
CA SER A 436 17.93 53.73 -9.26
C SER A 436 16.91 54.10 -8.20
N LEU A 437 16.98 55.31 -7.64
CA LEU A 437 15.99 55.83 -6.70
C LEU A 437 14.64 56.09 -7.39
N GLU A 438 14.65 56.63 -8.60
CA GLU A 438 13.44 56.85 -9.41
C GLU A 438 12.69 55.53 -9.68
N ASP A 439 13.43 54.45 -9.99
CA ASP A 439 12.84 53.12 -10.21
C ASP A 439 12.10 52.61 -8.97
N VAL A 440 12.69 52.77 -7.78
CA VAL A 440 12.15 52.29 -6.50
C VAL A 440 11.04 53.19 -5.95
N ARG A 441 11.01 54.47 -6.34
CA ARG A 441 10.02 55.45 -5.87
C ARG A 441 8.59 55.12 -6.25
N THR A 442 8.38 54.30 -7.29
CA THR A 442 7.05 53.84 -7.73
C THR A 442 6.24 53.22 -6.57
N ASP A 443 4.90 53.26 -6.65
CA ASP A 443 4.01 52.85 -5.54
C ASP A 443 4.22 51.38 -5.09
N ASP A 444 4.88 50.55 -5.90
CA ASP A 444 5.14 49.14 -5.61
C ASP A 444 6.40 48.88 -4.75
N GLY A 445 7.28 49.87 -4.56
CA GLY A 445 8.51 49.70 -3.77
C GLY A 445 8.25 49.60 -2.26
N SER A 446 8.94 48.68 -1.56
CA SER A 446 8.79 48.59 -0.10
C SER A 446 9.42 49.79 0.61
N PHE A 447 8.87 50.17 1.77
CA PHE A 447 9.40 51.29 2.58
C PHE A 447 10.91 51.15 2.86
N VAL A 448 11.36 49.93 3.17
CA VAL A 448 12.77 49.63 3.46
C VAL A 448 13.65 49.80 2.21
N GLU A 449 13.19 49.37 1.05
CA GLU A 449 13.93 49.53 -0.22
C GLU A 449 14.06 50.99 -0.61
N LEU A 450 13.00 51.79 -0.41
CA LEU A 450 13.01 53.22 -0.69
C LEU A 450 14.03 53.96 0.19
N VAL A 451 14.04 53.66 1.50
CA VAL A 451 15.03 54.21 2.45
C VAL A 451 16.45 53.82 2.01
N ALA A 452 16.69 52.56 1.67
CA ALA A 452 18.01 52.08 1.24
C ALA A 452 18.47 52.63 -0.12
N ALA A 453 17.55 52.94 -1.04
CA ALA A 453 17.86 53.59 -2.31
C ALA A 453 18.25 55.05 -2.08
N PHE A 454 17.51 55.77 -1.24
CA PHE A 454 17.82 57.18 -0.94
C PHE A 454 19.11 57.33 -0.13
N ASP A 455 19.39 56.44 0.81
CA ASP A 455 20.65 56.44 1.55
C ASP A 455 21.86 56.25 0.62
N ARG A 456 21.73 55.41 -0.43
CA ARG A 456 22.77 55.27 -1.47
C ARG A 456 23.01 56.57 -2.24
N VAL A 457 21.96 57.31 -2.57
CA VAL A 457 22.09 58.65 -3.18
C VAL A 457 22.87 59.58 -2.24
N CYS A 458 22.52 59.62 -0.95
CA CYS A 458 23.22 60.44 0.04
C CYS A 458 24.71 60.07 0.13
N GLN A 459 25.03 58.78 0.18
CA GLN A 459 26.42 58.32 0.23
C GLN A 459 27.21 58.76 -1.00
N THR A 460 26.66 58.60 -2.21
CA THR A 460 27.35 59.03 -3.44
C THR A 460 27.49 60.55 -3.55
N ALA A 461 26.59 61.34 -2.96
CA ALA A 461 26.73 62.80 -2.88
C ALA A 461 28.01 63.21 -2.14
N THR A 462 28.42 62.48 -1.10
CA THR A 462 29.69 62.76 -0.38
C THR A 462 30.94 62.45 -1.19
N LEU A 463 30.81 61.68 -2.27
CA LEU A 463 31.92 61.27 -3.13
C LEU A 463 32.06 62.17 -4.36
N LEU A 464 31.25 63.22 -4.49
CA LEU A 464 31.32 64.16 -5.60
C LEU A 464 32.62 64.97 -5.55
N GLU A 465 33.38 64.93 -6.64
CA GLU A 465 34.67 65.62 -6.77
C GLU A 465 34.57 66.72 -7.84
N PRO A 466 34.98 67.97 -7.56
CA PRO A 466 34.89 69.07 -8.52
C PRO A 466 35.91 68.91 -9.67
N GLN A 467 35.47 69.25 -10.88
CA GLN A 467 36.33 69.31 -12.06
C GLN A 467 37.10 70.64 -12.06
N TYR A 468 38.41 70.59 -11.76
CA TYR A 468 39.26 71.78 -11.86
C TYR A 468 39.62 72.06 -13.32
N GLU A 469 39.13 73.17 -13.87
CA GLU A 469 39.67 73.71 -15.13
C GLU A 469 41.15 74.05 -14.95
N ILE A 470 42.01 73.37 -15.68
CA ILE A 470 43.41 73.77 -15.87
C ILE A 470 43.37 75.09 -16.63
N GLN A 471 43.67 76.21 -15.95
CA GLN A 471 43.91 77.48 -16.65
C GLN A 471 45.05 77.27 -17.67
N PRO A 472 44.90 77.67 -18.95
CA PRO A 472 46.03 77.65 -19.86
C PRO A 472 47.03 78.72 -19.39
N GLU A 473 48.25 78.29 -19.06
CA GLU A 473 49.37 79.19 -18.77
C GLU A 473 49.56 80.16 -19.95
N GLY A 474 49.61 81.45 -19.63
CA GLY A 474 49.75 82.55 -20.60
C GLY A 474 51.15 82.73 -21.17
#